data_AF-A0A2I0N5Z7-F1
#
_entry.id   AF-A0A2I0N5Z7-F1
#
_cell.length_a   1.000
_cell.length_b   1.000
_cell.length_c   1.000
_cell.angle_alpha   90.00
_cell.angle_beta   90.00
_cell.angle_gamma   90.00
#
_symmetry.space_group_name_H-M   'P 1'
#
loop_
_entity.id
_entity.type
_entity.pdbx_description
1 polymer ?
#
loop_
_entity_poly.entity_id
_entity_poly.type
_entity_poly.pdbx_seq_one_letter_code
_entity_poly.pdbx_strand_id
1 'polypeptide(L)'
;MRFLLRKHEKDIKISGLRGAGFAIGVIERILVLTFILLNQYTAITIIFAGKSIARFNELKNRTVAEYYLLGTLISITLALIIGVVVKMLIGGAL
;
A
#
# COMPACT_ATOMS: atom_id res chain seq x y z
N MET A 1 35.50 -14.11 27.34
CA MET A 1 34.81 -12.81 27.49
C MET A 1 33.76 -12.73 26.38
N ARG A 2 32.49 -12.59 26.78
CA ARG A 2 31.25 -12.76 25.99
C ARG A 2 31.40 -12.44 24.50
N PHE A 3 31.38 -13.51 23.70
CA PHE A 3 31.10 -13.52 22.27
C PHE A 3 29.77 -12.79 22.04
N LEU A 4 29.86 -11.55 21.56
CA LEU A 4 28.75 -10.61 21.41
C LEU A 4 27.88 -11.00 20.20
N LEU A 5 27.19 -12.13 20.31
CA LEU A 5 25.98 -12.43 19.56
C LEU A 5 24.88 -11.45 20.01
N ARG A 6 25.03 -10.18 19.67
CA ARG A 6 23.89 -9.26 19.58
C ARG A 6 23.39 -9.25 18.14
N LYS A 7 23.11 -10.45 17.63
CA LYS A 7 22.11 -10.63 16.60
C LYS A 7 20.77 -10.31 17.28
N HIS A 8 20.47 -9.01 17.41
CA HIS A 8 19.09 -8.57 17.57
C HIS A 8 18.42 -8.75 16.21
N GLU A 9 18.29 -10.01 15.82
CA GLU A 9 17.18 -10.45 14.99
C GLU A 9 15.97 -10.20 15.88
N LYS A 10 15.45 -8.97 15.82
CA LYS A 10 14.13 -8.69 16.36
C LYS A 10 13.24 -9.63 15.57
N ASP A 11 12.93 -10.77 16.17
CA ASP A 11 11.79 -11.58 15.84
C ASP A 11 10.57 -10.68 16.02
N ILE A 12 10.33 -9.82 15.01
CA ILE A 12 9.05 -9.20 14.85
C ILE A 12 8.14 -10.35 14.45
N LYS A 13 7.62 -11.07 15.45
CA LYS A 13 6.39 -11.85 15.30
C LYS A 13 5.29 -10.85 14.97
N ILE A 14 5.24 -10.38 13.72
CA ILE A 14 4.06 -9.78 13.13
C ILE A 14 3.03 -10.91 13.15
N SER A 15 2.23 -10.93 14.21
CA SER A 15 1.16 -11.90 14.41
C SER A 15 -0.02 -11.47 13.53
N GLY A 16 0.17 -11.56 12.22
CA GLY A 16 -0.82 -11.20 11.21
C GLY A 16 -1.23 -12.44 10.42
N LEU A 17 -2.45 -12.42 9.88
CA LEU A 17 -2.92 -13.49 8.99
C LEU A 17 -1.96 -13.60 7.79
N ARG A 18 -1.41 -14.79 7.56
CA ARG A 18 -0.48 -15.07 6.46
C ARG A 18 -1.12 -14.66 5.14
N GLY A 19 -0.49 -13.73 4.43
CA GLY A 19 -0.99 -13.23 3.13
C GLY A 19 -1.98 -12.06 3.20
N ALA A 20 -2.40 -11.61 4.39
CA ALA A 20 -3.35 -10.49 4.51
C ALA A 20 -2.85 -9.21 3.83
N GLY A 21 -1.55 -8.89 3.91
CA GLY A 21 -0.98 -7.72 3.24
C GLY A 21 -1.12 -7.77 1.72
N PHE A 22 -0.96 -8.94 1.12
CA PHE A 22 -1.14 -9.13 -0.33
C PHE A 22 -2.61 -8.97 -0.72
N ALA A 23 -3.53 -9.60 0.03
CA ALA A 23 -4.97 -9.49 -0.21
C ALA A 23 -5.45 -8.03 -0.08
N ILE A 24 -5.02 -7.32 0.97
CA ILE A 24 -5.31 -5.88 1.15
C ILE A 24 -4.83 -5.08 -0.07
N GLY A 25 -3.59 -5.32 -0.53
CA GLY A 25 -3.06 -4.60 -1.69
C GLY A 25 -3.81 -4.89 -3.00
N VAL A 26 -4.32 -6.11 -3.20
CA VAL A 26 -5.16 -6.44 -4.36
C VAL A 26 -6.50 -5.70 -4.29
N ILE A 27 -7.17 -5.71 -3.13
CA ILE A 27 -8.44 -5.01 -2.92
C ILE A 27 -8.27 -3.51 -3.15
N GLU A 28 -7.19 -2.93 -2.64
CA GLU A 28 -6.88 -1.51 -2.81
C GLU A 28 -6.73 -1.12 -4.28
N ARG A 29 -6.04 -1.94 -5.09
CA ARG A 29 -5.94 -1.71 -6.55
C ARG A 29 -7.30 -1.76 -7.24
N ILE A 30 -8.15 -2.71 -6.88
CA ILE A 30 -9.51 -2.82 -7.44
C ILE A 30 -10.33 -1.56 -7.10
N LEU A 31 -10.27 -1.10 -5.84
CA LEU A 31 -10.95 0.12 -5.39
C LEU A 31 -10.42 1.38 -6.10
N VAL A 32 -9.10 1.52 -6.22
CA VAL A 32 -8.46 2.64 -6.94
C VAL A 32 -8.95 2.68 -8.39
N LEU A 33 -8.91 1.56 -9.11
CA LEU A 33 -9.39 1.50 -10.50
C LEU A 33 -10.88 1.87 -10.58
N THR A 34 -11.70 1.34 -9.67
CA THR A 34 -13.14 1.64 -9.62
C THR A 34 -13.38 3.14 -9.42
N PHE A 35 -12.68 3.76 -8.49
CA PHE A 35 -12.83 5.19 -8.20
C PHE A 35 -12.32 6.09 -9.31
N ILE A 36 -11.26 5.70 -10.03
CA ILE A 36 -10.82 6.44 -11.23
C ILE A 36 -11.90 6.44 -12.31
N LEU A 37 -12.53 5.28 -12.56
CA LEU A 37 -13.62 5.17 -13.53
C LEU A 37 -14.84 6.02 -13.10
N LEU A 38 -15.11 6.10 -11.79
CA LEU A 38 -16.19 6.94 -11.22
C LEU A 38 -15.81 8.41 -11.04
N ASN A 39 -14.61 8.86 -11.45
CA ASN A 39 -14.08 10.21 -11.20
C ASN A 39 -13.94 10.61 -9.71
N GLN A 40 -13.91 9.64 -8.78
CA GLN A 40 -13.86 9.88 -7.34
C GLN A 40 -12.43 9.83 -6.79
N TYR A 41 -11.57 10.75 -7.22
CA TYR A 41 -10.16 10.76 -6.80
C TYR A 41 -9.98 11.00 -5.28
N THR A 42 -10.89 11.72 -4.63
CA THR A 42 -10.88 11.93 -3.17
C THR A 42 -11.06 10.62 -2.40
N ALA A 43 -11.84 9.68 -2.91
CA ALA A 43 -12.06 8.41 -2.23
C ALA A 43 -10.77 7.56 -2.18
N ILE A 44 -9.87 7.72 -3.15
CA ILE A 44 -8.56 7.07 -3.20
C ILE A 44 -7.67 7.55 -2.04
N THR A 45 -7.66 8.86 -1.77
CA THR A 45 -6.83 9.44 -0.70
C THR A 45 -7.33 9.00 0.69
N ILE A 46 -8.65 8.85 0.86
CA ILE A 46 -9.26 8.34 2.10
C ILE A 46 -8.82 6.89 2.36
N ILE A 47 -8.85 6.01 1.35
CA ILE A 47 -8.38 4.62 1.49
C ILE A 47 -6.92 4.59 1.91
N PHE A 48 -6.07 5.35 1.23
CA PHE A 48 -4.64 5.42 1.52
C PHE A 48 -4.36 5.91 2.96
N ALA A 49 -5.07 6.95 3.39
CA ALA A 49 -4.98 7.46 4.75
C ALA A 49 -5.43 6.41 5.77
N GLY A 50 -6.59 5.78 5.54
CA GLY A 50 -7.13 4.72 6.41
C GLY A 50 -6.16 3.55 6.57
N LYS A 51 -5.54 3.08 5.48
CA LYS A 51 -4.54 2.01 5.51
C LYS A 51 -3.31 2.38 6.35
N SER A 52 -2.83 3.62 6.20
CA SER A 52 -1.65 4.11 6.93
C SER A 52 -1.94 4.30 8.41
N ILE A 53 -3.15 4.74 8.77
CA ILE A 53 -3.61 4.81 10.17
C ILE A 53 -3.69 3.42 10.78
N ALA A 54 -4.27 2.45 10.07
CA ALA A 54 -4.40 1.08 10.55
C ALA A 54 -3.05 0.40 10.86
N ARG A 55 -1.98 0.80 10.17
CA ARG A 55 -0.61 0.29 10.38
C ARG A 55 0.31 1.26 11.12
N PHE A 56 -0.22 2.35 11.67
CA PHE A 56 0.60 3.42 12.26
C PHE A 56 1.59 2.91 13.32
N ASN A 57 1.18 1.95 14.16
CA ASN A 57 2.05 1.36 15.17
C ASN A 57 3.21 0.53 14.57
N GLU A 58 2.99 -0.17 13.45
CA GLU A 58 4.03 -0.94 12.74
C GLU A 58 5.03 -0.01 12.05
N LEU A 59 4.55 1.12 11.52
CA LEU A 59 5.34 2.14 10.83
C LEU A 59 6.26 2.95 11.77
N LYS A 60 6.27 2.68 13.08
CA LYS A 60 7.27 3.24 14.01
C LYS A 60 8.68 2.71 13.73
N ASN A 61 8.81 1.54 13.11
CA ASN A 61 10.09 1.02 12.65
C ASN A 61 10.44 1.62 11.28
N ARG A 62 11.53 2.40 11.21
CA ARG A 62 11.98 3.09 10.01
C ARG A 62 12.07 2.17 8.78
N THR A 63 12.66 0.98 8.92
CA THR A 63 12.82 0.05 7.79
C THR A 63 11.48 -0.46 7.27
N VAL A 64 10.53 -0.75 8.17
CA VAL A 64 9.17 -1.17 7.79
C VAL A 64 8.42 -0.02 7.15
N ALA A 65 8.57 1.19 7.69
CA ALA A 65 7.94 2.39 7.15
C ALA A 65 8.42 2.72 5.73
N GLU A 66 9.75 2.74 5.51
CA GLU A 66 10.32 3.01 4.19
C GLU A 66 9.85 1.98 3.16
N TYR A 67 9.88 0.68 3.50
CA TYR A 67 9.41 -0.37 2.61
C TYR A 67 7.90 -0.28 2.33
N TYR A 68 7.08 -0.03 3.36
CA TYR A 68 5.63 0.13 3.22
C TYR A 68 5.27 1.36 2.37
N LEU A 69 5.91 2.49 2.61
CA LEU A 69 5.65 3.73 1.88
C LEU A 69 6.07 3.59 0.42
N LEU A 70 7.28 3.09 0.15
CA LEU A 70 7.74 2.83 -1.21
C LEU A 70 6.78 1.88 -1.95
N GLY A 71 6.43 0.75 -1.33
CA GLY A 71 5.53 -0.23 -1.95
C GLY A 71 4.13 0.33 -2.22
N THR A 72 3.58 1.10 -1.29
CA THR A 72 2.24 1.68 -1.44
C THR A 72 2.22 2.81 -2.47
N LEU A 73 3.21 3.71 -2.45
CA LEU A 73 3.31 4.79 -3.43
C LEU A 73 3.48 4.26 -4.85
N ILE A 74 4.41 3.32 -5.05
CA ILE A 74 4.62 2.69 -6.37
C ILE A 74 3.32 2.01 -6.86
N SER A 75 2.65 1.24 -5.99
CA SER A 75 1.42 0.56 -6.39
C SER A 75 0.28 1.52 -6.73
N ILE A 76 0.10 2.61 -5.96
CA ILE A 76 -0.96 3.59 -6.20
C ILE A 76 -0.66 4.39 -7.47
N THR A 77 0.60 4.83 -7.66
CA THR A 77 1.01 5.55 -8.88
C THR A 77 0.77 4.69 -10.13
N LEU A 78 1.15 3.41 -10.11
CA LEU A 78 0.89 2.51 -11.24
C LEU A 78 -0.61 2.32 -11.48
N ALA A 79 -1.40 2.11 -10.42
CA ALA A 79 -2.85 1.96 -10.56
C ALA A 79 -3.52 3.23 -11.09
N LEU A 80 -3.04 4.42 -10.69
CA LEU A 80 -3.49 5.71 -11.21
C LEU A 80 -3.19 5.85 -12.70
N ILE A 81 -1.95 5.59 -13.12
CA ILE A 81 -1.55 5.66 -14.54
C ILE A 81 -2.42 4.70 -15.36
N ILE A 82 -2.52 3.44 -14.94
CA ILE A 82 -3.33 2.43 -15.65
C ILE A 82 -4.79 2.85 -15.70
N GLY A 83 -5.38 3.27 -14.58
CA GLY A 83 -6.79 3.67 -14.54
C GLY A 83 -7.08 4.87 -15.44
N VAL A 84 -6.20 5.87 -15.48
CA VAL A 84 -6.34 7.03 -16.37
C VAL A 84 -6.23 6.61 -17.83
N VAL A 85 -5.24 5.79 -18.18
CA VAL A 85 -5.07 5.26 -19.55
C VAL A 85 -6.30 4.46 -19.97
N VAL A 86 -6.78 3.55 -19.13
CA VAL A 86 -7.99 2.75 -19.40
C VAL A 86 -9.20 3.65 -19.60
N LYS A 87 -9.38 4.65 -18.74
CA LYS A 87 -10.48 5.61 -18.86
C LYS A 87 -10.40 6.42 -20.15
N MET A 88 -9.20 6.86 -20.57
CA MET A 88 -8.99 7.55 -21.85
C MET A 88 -9.32 6.64 -23.04
N LEU A 89 -8.94 5.36 -22.99
CA LEU A 89 -9.24 4.40 -24.05
C LEU A 89 -10.74 4.09 -24.16
N ILE A 90 -11.45 3.96 -23.03
CA ILE A 90 -12.89 3.68 -23.00
C ILE A 90 -13.71 4.93 -23.35
N GLY A 91 -13.29 6.10 -22.88
CA GLY A 91 -14.00 7.36 -23.09
C GLY A 91 -13.92 7.90 -24.51
N GLY A 92 -12.99 7.40 -25.34
CA GLY A 92 -12.61 8.06 -26.58
C GLY A 92 -11.92 9.40 -26.31
N ALA A 93 -11.17 9.92 -27.28
CA ALA A 93 -10.57 11.24 -27.20
C ALA A 93 -11.53 12.28 -26.60
N LEU A 94 -11.00 13.12 -25.71
CA LEU A 94 -11.69 14.22 -25.06
C LEU A 94 -12.56 15.03 -26.04
#